data_AF-A0A5B7BDV4-F1
#
_entry.id   AF-A0A5B7BDV4-F1
#
_cell.length_a   1.000
_cell.length_b   1.000
_cell.length_c   1.000
_cell.angle_alpha   90.00
_cell.angle_beta   90.00
_cell.angle_gamma   90.00
#
_symmetry.space_group_name_H-M   'P 1'
#
loop_
_entity.id
_entity.type
_entity.pdbx_description
1 polymer ?
#
loop_
_entity_poly.entity_id
_entity_poly.type
_entity_poly.pdbx_seq_one_letter_code
_entity_poly.pdbx_strand_id
1 'polypeptide(L)'
;GVPALGWSNNANASTPVMPDLSVLISGPPIKDPGALLRYALPIDNKAIREVQKPLEDITESLKVSGVKALDSAERNVRQASRALKQGKSLIISGLAESKKDHGIELLDKLEAAMDEFQQIVEDRNRDAVAPKQKELLNYVGG
;
A
#
# COMPACT_ATOMS: atom_id res chain seq x y z
N GLY A 1 -32.21 -21.16 45.28
CA GLY A 1 -32.00 -21.72 43.94
C GLY A 1 -31.90 -20.57 42.94
N VAL A 2 -30.91 -20.63 42.06
CA VAL A 2 -30.85 -19.93 40.76
C VAL A 2 -31.12 -21.01 39.69
N PRO A 3 -31.57 -20.75 38.43
CA PRO A 3 -31.54 -19.47 37.70
C PRO A 3 -32.74 -19.18 36.76
N ALA A 4 -32.76 -18.00 36.14
CA ALA A 4 -33.18 -17.81 34.74
C ALA A 4 -32.68 -16.46 34.21
N LEU A 5 -31.64 -16.51 33.37
CA LEU A 5 -31.18 -15.41 32.52
C LEU A 5 -32.17 -15.23 31.38
N GLY A 6 -32.90 -14.12 31.37
CA GLY A 6 -33.64 -13.64 30.20
C GLY A 6 -32.85 -12.52 29.54
N TRP A 7 -32.06 -12.84 28.51
CA TRP A 7 -31.52 -11.84 27.60
C TRP A 7 -32.63 -11.42 26.63
N SER A 8 -32.88 -10.11 26.53
CA SER A 8 -33.66 -9.55 25.42
C SER A 8 -32.94 -8.32 24.89
N ASN A 9 -32.37 -8.53 23.72
CA ASN A 9 -31.71 -7.55 22.87
C ASN A 9 -32.70 -6.46 22.45
N ASN A 10 -32.37 -5.18 22.68
CA ASN A 10 -32.39 -4.16 21.63
C ASN A 10 -31.75 -2.87 22.14
N ALA A 11 -30.51 -2.62 21.75
CA ALA A 11 -29.85 -1.33 21.97
C ALA A 11 -29.07 -0.93 20.72
N ASN A 12 -29.77 -0.68 19.61
CA ASN A 12 -29.23 0.19 18.56
C ASN A 12 -29.70 1.62 18.83
N ALA A 13 -29.10 2.24 19.85
CA ALA A 13 -29.10 3.69 19.96
C ALA A 13 -28.10 4.21 18.92
N SER A 14 -28.59 4.42 17.70
CA SER A 14 -27.90 5.22 16.68
C SER A 14 -27.86 6.67 17.14
N THR A 15 -26.90 7.01 17.98
CA THR A 15 -26.48 8.39 18.21
C THR A 15 -25.09 8.55 17.59
N PRO A 16 -24.92 9.31 16.50
CA PRO A 16 -23.59 9.65 16.02
C PRO A 16 -22.98 10.61 17.05
N VAL A 17 -22.11 10.08 17.91
CA VAL A 17 -21.39 10.90 18.89
C VAL A 17 -20.27 11.62 18.14
N MET A 18 -20.56 12.88 17.77
CA MET A 18 -19.67 13.96 17.32
C MET A 18 -18.90 13.77 15.99
N PRO A 19 -19.37 14.39 14.87
CA PRO A 19 -18.68 14.42 13.59
C PRO A 19 -17.71 15.61 13.48
N ASP A 20 -16.93 15.90 14.53
CA ASP A 20 -15.92 16.96 14.48
C ASP A 20 -14.73 16.66 15.40
N LEU A 21 -14.11 15.50 15.20
CA LEU A 21 -12.74 15.26 15.61
C LEU A 21 -11.93 14.95 14.36
N SER A 22 -11.65 15.98 13.58
CA SER A 22 -10.50 15.96 12.69
C SER A 22 -9.24 15.85 13.55
N VAL A 23 -8.81 14.60 13.79
CA VAL A 23 -7.51 14.33 14.37
C VAL A 23 -6.47 14.75 13.34
N LEU A 24 -5.74 15.83 13.63
CA LEU A 24 -4.49 16.12 12.96
C LEU A 24 -3.53 14.98 13.30
N ILE A 25 -3.28 14.10 12.32
CA ILE A 25 -2.25 13.06 12.44
C ILE A 25 -0.94 13.77 12.78
N SER A 26 -0.47 13.64 14.02
CA SER A 26 0.83 14.16 14.43
C SER A 26 1.91 13.25 13.84
N GLY A 27 2.42 13.65 12.70
CA GLY A 27 3.51 13.04 11.94
C GLY A 27 3.81 13.94 10.75
N PRO A 28 4.92 13.76 10.02
CA PRO A 28 5.12 14.43 8.74
C PRO A 28 3.84 14.23 7.91
N PRO A 29 3.20 15.29 7.38
CA PRO A 29 1.95 15.17 6.66
C PRO A 29 2.11 14.10 5.57
N ILE A 30 1.22 13.11 5.51
CA ILE A 30 1.16 12.22 4.35
C ILE A 30 0.68 13.10 3.19
N LYS A 31 1.64 13.54 2.36
CA LYS A 31 1.40 14.53 1.29
C LYS A 31 0.71 13.92 0.08
N ASP A 32 0.77 12.60 -0.07
CA ASP A 32 0.14 11.87 -1.18
C ASP A 32 -1.28 11.41 -0.78
N PRO A 33 -2.35 11.94 -1.40
CA PRO A 33 -3.72 11.50 -1.11
C PRO A 33 -3.93 10.03 -1.48
N GLY A 34 -3.16 9.48 -2.43
CA GLY A 34 -3.18 8.05 -2.77
C GLY A 34 -2.69 7.18 -1.61
N ALA A 35 -1.62 7.57 -0.93
CA ALA A 35 -1.07 6.86 0.23
C ALA A 35 -2.09 6.80 1.36
N LEU A 36 -2.80 7.90 1.62
CA LEU A 36 -3.89 7.92 2.60
C LEU A 36 -4.97 6.89 2.29
N LEU A 37 -5.43 6.83 1.03
CA LEU A 37 -6.43 5.84 0.62
C LEU A 37 -5.91 4.42 0.74
N ARG A 38 -4.64 4.16 0.36
CA ARG A 38 -4.02 2.83 0.52
C ARG A 38 -3.94 2.41 1.98
N TYR A 39 -3.54 3.30 2.89
CA TYR A 39 -3.48 3.00 4.32
C TYR A 39 -4.86 2.87 4.97
N ALA A 40 -5.88 3.53 4.43
CA ALA A 40 -7.26 3.44 4.92
C ALA A 40 -7.95 2.10 4.57
N LEU A 41 -7.40 1.30 3.65
CA LEU A 41 -7.96 0.00 3.32
C LEU A 41 -7.83 -0.96 4.53
N PRO A 42 -8.92 -1.62 4.97
CA PRO A 42 -8.91 -2.60 6.06
C PRO A 42 -8.36 -3.95 5.58
N ILE A 43 -7.11 -3.94 5.11
CA ILE A 43 -6.40 -5.10 4.60
C ILE A 43 -5.33 -5.48 5.63
N ASP A 44 -5.53 -6.61 6.29
CA ASP A 44 -4.52 -7.23 7.18
C ASP A 44 -3.61 -8.16 6.37
N ASN A 45 -2.95 -7.59 5.37
CA ASN A 45 -1.97 -8.31 4.56
C ASN A 45 -0.62 -7.61 4.69
N LYS A 46 0.22 -8.11 5.60
CA LYS A 46 1.54 -7.51 5.85
C LYS A 46 2.45 -7.57 4.63
N ALA A 47 2.33 -8.60 3.79
CA ALA A 47 3.18 -8.78 2.62
C ALA A 47 2.98 -7.64 1.60
N ILE A 48 1.75 -7.24 1.30
CA ILE A 48 1.51 -6.12 0.37
C ILE A 48 1.97 -4.78 0.97
N ARG A 49 1.89 -4.61 2.30
CA ARG A 49 2.42 -3.42 2.99
C ARG A 49 3.94 -3.31 2.91
N GLU A 50 4.64 -4.43 2.94
CA GLU A 50 6.09 -4.49 2.75
C GLU A 50 6.53 -4.16 1.32
N VAL A 51 5.66 -4.36 0.33
CA VAL A 51 5.87 -3.88 -1.06
C VAL A 51 5.55 -2.39 -1.19
N GLN A 52 4.45 -1.93 -0.58
CA GLN A 52 3.98 -0.55 -0.68
C GLN A 52 4.99 0.45 -0.10
N LYS A 53 5.53 0.18 1.09
CA LYS A 53 6.36 1.14 1.82
C LYS A 53 7.62 1.58 1.07
N PRO A 54 8.48 0.67 0.56
CA PRO A 54 9.65 1.07 -0.22
C PRO A 54 9.25 1.81 -1.50
N LEU A 55 8.13 1.45 -2.14
CA LEU A 55 7.64 2.17 -3.31
C LEU A 55 7.27 3.61 -2.95
N GLU A 56 6.62 3.88 -1.82
CA GLU A 56 6.30 5.24 -1.37
C GLU A 56 7.55 6.03 -0.97
N ASP A 57 8.54 5.36 -0.35
CA ASP A 57 9.81 5.98 0.06
C ASP A 57 10.62 6.53 -1.13
N ILE A 58 10.39 6.04 -2.37
CA ILE A 58 11.02 6.58 -3.58
C ILE A 58 10.70 8.08 -3.77
N THR A 59 9.49 8.52 -3.45
CA THR A 59 9.14 9.95 -3.55
C THR A 59 9.97 10.79 -2.59
N GLU A 60 10.31 10.27 -1.42
CA GLU A 60 11.21 10.93 -0.48
C GLU A 60 12.66 10.91 -0.99
N SER A 61 13.12 9.76 -1.50
CA SER A 61 14.45 9.61 -2.12
C SER A 61 14.69 10.57 -3.27
N LEU A 62 13.68 10.83 -4.11
CA LEU A 62 13.78 11.73 -5.25
C LEU A 62 13.97 13.21 -4.87
N LYS A 63 13.66 13.60 -3.62
CA LYS A 63 13.91 14.96 -3.12
C LYS A 63 15.39 15.22 -2.88
N VAL A 64 16.20 14.18 -2.74
CA VAL A 64 17.66 14.30 -2.66
C VAL A 64 18.18 14.77 -4.02
N SER A 65 19.15 15.69 -4.01
CA SER A 65 19.74 16.23 -5.23
C SER A 65 20.74 15.25 -5.86
N GLY A 66 20.70 15.12 -7.19
CA GLY A 66 21.72 14.42 -7.97
C GLY A 66 21.61 12.89 -7.93
N VAL A 67 22.75 12.23 -8.15
CA VAL A 67 22.87 10.77 -8.37
C VAL A 67 22.43 9.95 -7.14
N LYS A 68 22.64 10.47 -5.94
CA LYS A 68 22.23 9.80 -4.68
C LYS A 68 20.73 9.51 -4.61
N ALA A 69 19.91 10.31 -5.27
CA ALA A 69 18.47 10.12 -5.36
C ALA A 69 18.12 8.84 -6.13
N LEU A 70 18.84 8.59 -7.23
CA LEU A 70 18.67 7.42 -8.08
C LEU A 70 19.19 6.16 -7.38
N ASP A 71 20.35 6.23 -6.72
CA ASP A 71 20.88 5.09 -5.97
C ASP A 71 19.93 4.66 -4.83
N SER A 72 19.30 5.65 -4.15
CA SER A 72 18.29 5.38 -3.13
C SER A 72 16.99 4.83 -3.73
N ALA A 73 16.56 5.33 -4.90
CA ALA A 73 15.40 4.80 -5.61
C ALA A 73 15.64 3.36 -6.07
N GLU A 74 16.81 3.05 -6.62
CA GLU A 74 17.24 1.71 -7.02
C GLU A 74 17.20 0.73 -5.85
N ARG A 75 17.69 1.15 -4.68
CA ARG A 75 17.61 0.34 -3.45
C ARG A 75 16.16 0.05 -3.06
N ASN A 76 15.29 1.04 -3.11
CA ASN A 76 13.87 0.88 -2.77
C ASN A 76 13.14 -0.02 -3.78
N VAL A 77 13.41 0.14 -5.07
CA VAL A 77 12.88 -0.73 -6.14
C VAL A 77 13.29 -2.18 -5.92
N ARG A 78 14.58 -2.43 -5.62
CA ARG A 78 15.05 -3.79 -5.30
C ARG A 78 14.39 -4.36 -4.06
N GLN A 79 14.16 -3.54 -3.03
CA GLN A 79 13.49 -3.98 -1.82
C GLN A 79 12.03 -4.35 -2.08
N ALA A 80 11.29 -3.51 -2.81
CA ALA A 80 9.90 -3.79 -3.22
C ALA A 80 9.80 -5.05 -4.08
N SER A 81 10.67 -5.20 -5.09
CA SER A 81 10.69 -6.37 -5.97
C SER A 81 10.96 -7.67 -5.20
N ARG A 82 11.90 -7.65 -4.23
CA ARG A 82 12.16 -8.80 -3.35
C ARG A 82 10.95 -9.12 -2.46
N ALA A 83 10.36 -8.11 -1.83
CA ALA A 83 9.18 -8.29 -0.98
C ALA A 83 8.00 -8.87 -1.79
N LEU A 84 7.82 -8.42 -3.03
CA LEU A 84 6.77 -8.92 -3.93
C LEU A 84 7.00 -10.40 -4.28
N LYS A 85 8.20 -10.74 -4.74
CA LYS A 85 8.56 -12.13 -5.12
C LYS A 85 8.44 -13.10 -3.95
N GLN A 86 8.81 -12.67 -2.74
CA GLN A 86 8.72 -13.49 -1.52
C GLN A 86 7.29 -13.55 -0.96
N GLY A 87 6.55 -12.46 -1.06
CA GLY A 87 5.22 -12.29 -0.49
C GLY A 87 4.07 -12.73 -1.38
N LYS A 88 4.31 -13.07 -2.66
CA LYS A 88 3.27 -13.34 -3.68
C LYS A 88 2.19 -14.30 -3.18
N SER A 89 2.58 -15.43 -2.60
CA SER A 89 1.63 -16.43 -2.09
C SER A 89 0.77 -15.91 -0.95
N LEU A 90 1.35 -15.13 -0.03
CA LEU A 90 0.65 -14.49 1.09
C LEU A 90 -0.28 -13.37 0.62
N ILE A 91 0.12 -12.64 -0.42
CA ILE A 91 -0.73 -11.64 -1.07
C ILE A 91 -1.97 -12.32 -1.65
N ILE A 92 -1.79 -13.38 -2.44
CA ILE A 92 -2.89 -14.13 -3.06
C ILE A 92 -3.81 -14.74 -1.99
N SER A 93 -3.26 -15.29 -0.90
CA SER A 93 -4.08 -15.88 0.18
C SER A 93 -4.91 -14.86 0.96
N GLY A 94 -4.50 -13.59 0.95
CA GLY A 94 -5.23 -12.49 1.61
C GLY A 94 -6.26 -11.82 0.71
N LEU A 95 -6.40 -12.22 -0.55
CA LEU A 95 -7.42 -11.70 -1.45
C LEU A 95 -8.79 -12.30 -1.10
N ALA A 96 -9.82 -11.48 -1.14
CA ALA A 96 -11.20 -11.96 -1.06
C ALA A 96 -11.53 -12.83 -2.28
N GLU A 97 -12.22 -13.96 -2.07
CA GLU A 97 -12.51 -14.92 -3.15
C GLU A 97 -13.25 -14.26 -4.34
N SER A 98 -14.14 -13.30 -4.07
CA SER A 98 -14.88 -12.55 -5.10
C SER A 98 -14.02 -11.61 -5.96
N LYS A 99 -12.78 -11.33 -5.56
CA LYS A 99 -11.84 -10.42 -6.25
C LYS A 99 -10.53 -11.11 -6.65
N LYS A 100 -10.44 -12.42 -6.46
CA LYS A 100 -9.19 -13.17 -6.57
C LYS A 100 -8.59 -13.13 -7.97
N ASP A 101 -9.40 -13.38 -9.01
CA ASP A 101 -8.95 -13.35 -10.40
C ASP A 101 -8.42 -11.96 -10.79
N HIS A 102 -9.16 -10.91 -10.42
CA HIS A 102 -8.73 -9.54 -10.68
C HIS A 102 -7.48 -9.15 -9.88
N GLY A 103 -7.38 -9.58 -8.62
CA GLY A 103 -6.21 -9.34 -7.79
C GLY A 103 -4.96 -10.06 -8.30
N ILE A 104 -5.11 -11.27 -8.84
CA ILE A 104 -4.02 -12.00 -9.50
C ILE A 104 -3.58 -11.27 -10.78
N GLU A 105 -4.53 -10.79 -11.60
CA GLU A 105 -4.22 -10.01 -12.79
C GLU A 105 -3.44 -8.72 -12.45
N LEU A 106 -3.86 -7.99 -11.40
CA LEU A 106 -3.15 -6.80 -10.92
C LEU A 106 -1.76 -7.15 -10.37
N LEU A 107 -1.63 -8.30 -9.72
CA LEU A 107 -0.35 -8.76 -9.17
C LEU A 107 0.65 -9.12 -10.28
N ASP A 108 0.20 -9.76 -11.34
CA ASP A 108 1.05 -10.07 -12.50
C ASP A 108 1.43 -8.79 -13.27
N LYS A 109 0.52 -7.82 -13.39
CA LYS A 109 0.84 -6.48 -13.91
C LYS A 109 1.86 -5.75 -13.04
N LEU A 110 1.72 -5.84 -11.72
CA LEU A 110 2.67 -5.25 -10.77
C LEU A 110 4.06 -5.88 -10.91
N GLU A 111 4.16 -7.19 -11.11
CA GLU A 111 5.44 -7.87 -11.35
C GLU A 111 6.12 -7.41 -12.63
N ALA A 112 5.41 -7.40 -13.75
CA ALA A 112 5.94 -6.92 -15.02
C ALA A 112 6.38 -5.44 -14.92
N ALA A 113 5.54 -4.59 -14.32
CA ALA A 113 5.86 -3.19 -14.10
C ALA A 113 7.04 -2.99 -13.14
N MET A 114 7.29 -3.93 -12.22
CA MET A 114 8.47 -3.89 -11.34
C MET A 114 9.77 -4.19 -12.07
N ASP A 115 9.75 -5.15 -12.99
CA ASP A 115 10.92 -5.46 -13.80
C ASP A 115 11.25 -4.28 -14.75
N GLU A 116 10.24 -3.64 -15.34
CA GLU A 116 10.42 -2.39 -16.10
C GLU A 116 10.95 -1.24 -15.22
N PHE A 117 10.45 -1.12 -13.98
CA PHE A 117 10.92 -0.08 -13.08
C PHE A 117 12.39 -0.30 -12.68
N GLN A 118 12.82 -1.56 -12.56
CA GLN A 118 14.22 -1.90 -12.34
C GLN A 118 15.10 -1.44 -13.52
N GLN A 119 14.66 -1.64 -14.76
CA GLN A 119 15.39 -1.14 -15.94
C GLN A 119 15.49 0.39 -15.95
N ILE A 120 14.40 1.09 -15.64
CA ILE A 120 14.38 2.57 -15.58
C ILE A 120 15.43 3.12 -14.59
N VAL A 121 15.57 2.50 -13.42
CA VAL A 121 16.56 2.95 -12.43
C VAL A 121 17.99 2.54 -12.81
N GLU A 122 18.18 1.39 -13.46
CA GLU A 122 19.47 0.94 -13.99
C GLU A 122 19.97 1.85 -15.13
N ASP A 123 19.07 2.26 -16.03
CA ASP A 123 19.33 3.22 -17.11
C ASP A 123 19.46 4.67 -16.63
N ARG A 124 19.29 4.90 -15.32
CA ARG A 124 19.35 6.23 -14.68
C ARG A 124 18.38 7.25 -15.28
N ASN A 125 17.25 6.78 -15.81
CA ASN A 125 16.22 7.62 -16.39
C ASN A 125 15.33 8.25 -15.29
N ARG A 126 15.83 9.34 -14.69
CA ARG A 126 15.17 10.03 -13.57
C ARG A 126 13.74 10.48 -13.88
N ASP A 127 13.48 10.93 -15.10
CA ASP A 127 12.18 11.48 -15.49
C ASP A 127 11.10 10.40 -15.57
N ALA A 128 11.50 9.14 -15.82
CA ALA A 128 10.61 7.99 -15.85
C ALA A 128 10.33 7.38 -14.46
N VAL A 129 11.12 7.71 -13.43
CA VAL A 129 10.96 7.11 -12.09
C VAL A 129 9.62 7.48 -11.45
N ALA A 130 9.28 8.77 -11.42
CA ALA A 130 8.04 9.26 -10.81
C ALA A 130 6.75 8.73 -11.48
N PRO A 131 6.59 8.76 -12.82
CA PRO A 131 5.38 8.22 -13.44
C PRO A 131 5.27 6.71 -13.23
N LYS A 132 6.37 5.96 -13.32
CA LYS A 132 6.35 4.51 -13.10
C LYS A 132 5.99 4.17 -11.66
N GLN A 133 6.58 4.86 -10.67
CA GLN A 133 6.23 4.71 -9.26
C GLN A 133 4.72 4.87 -9.02
N LYS A 134 4.10 5.91 -9.61
CA LYS A 134 2.66 6.16 -9.47
C LYS A 134 1.81 5.03 -10.07
N GLU A 135 2.22 4.51 -11.23
CA GLU A 135 1.57 3.36 -11.85
C GLU A 135 1.55 2.15 -10.91
N LEU A 136 2.71 1.79 -10.34
CA LEU A 136 2.80 0.65 -9.41
C LEU A 136 1.99 0.84 -8.15
N LEU A 137 1.99 2.05 -7.57
CA LEU A 137 1.18 2.36 -6.40
C LEU A 137 -0.32 2.28 -6.67
N ASN A 138 -0.75 2.45 -7.93
CA ASN A 138 -2.15 2.22 -8.31
C ASN A 138 -2.49 0.73 -8.31
N TYR A 139 -1.61 -0.14 -8.81
CA TYR A 139 -1.84 -1.60 -8.76
C TYR A 139 -1.89 -2.13 -7.32
N VAL A 140 -1.10 -1.54 -6.41
CA VAL A 140 -1.10 -1.90 -4.98
C VAL A 140 -2.40 -1.48 -4.26
N GLY A 141 -3.04 -0.40 -4.69
CA GLY A 141 -4.27 0.12 -4.07
C GLY A 141 -5.57 -0.24 -4.79
N GLY A 142 -5.50 -0.93 -5.94
CA GLY A 142 -6.62 -1.28 -6.81
C GLY A 142 -7.40 -2.51 -6.39
#